data_AF-A0A517ZXH7-F1
#
_entry.id   AF-A0A517ZXH7-F1
#
_cell.length_a   1.000
_cell.length_b   1.000
_cell.length_c   1.000
_cell.angle_alpha   90.00
_cell.angle_beta   90.00
_cell.angle_gamma   90.00
#
_symmetry.space_group_name_H-M   'P 1'
#
loop_
_entity.id
_entity.type
_entity.pdbx_description
1 polymer ?
#
loop_
_entity_poly.entity_id
_entity_poly.type
_entity_poly.pdbx_seq_one_letter_code
_entity_poly.pdbx_strand_id
1 'polypeptide(L)'
;MLRGLKIFLAVLLCGAAWLSFDAWYTPLEVRQQAAAERVTGGPDEFAATKAFTEALWGSLRWAAPLAVIAALLALFQLHRLAPFLSAAGRGFQAATSASEKPRDSRQTWLIRGFVAAWLIIAMSQFGESIVQRMRDWQSYGLHSGQTSLPNLSDTNYLVIRYLEEATPPDAKILVLSDQKLFFLSYYLLPRRLYHPMHPDSEFVIPLAQGKRQLAAYTRADLPPQYLDELQPDYVLEYFEGDAFVDPARVREDPEWLKFLGQGQITTKRPKIQVILRPYPTEGTP
;
A
#
# COMPACT_ATOMS: atom_id res chain seq x y z
N MET A 1 6.10 -42.53 -15.34
CA MET A 1 6.34 -41.08 -15.19
C MET A 1 5.48 -40.23 -16.12
N LEU A 2 5.52 -40.45 -17.44
CA LEU A 2 4.81 -39.61 -18.44
C LEU A 2 3.28 -39.51 -18.23
N ARG A 3 2.61 -40.64 -17.95
CA ARG A 3 1.15 -40.67 -17.70
C ARG A 3 0.76 -39.90 -16.43
N GLY A 4 1.53 -40.03 -15.35
CA GLY A 4 1.27 -39.30 -14.09
C GLY A 4 1.46 -37.80 -14.25
N LEU A 5 2.53 -37.37 -14.93
CA LEU A 5 2.78 -35.96 -15.22
C LEU A 5 1.67 -35.36 -16.10
N LYS A 6 1.18 -36.12 -17.09
CA LYS A 6 0.06 -35.69 -17.94
C LYS A 6 -1.22 -35.49 -17.12
N ILE A 7 -1.56 -36.42 -16.22
CA ILE A 7 -2.73 -36.30 -15.35
C ILE A 7 -2.60 -35.08 -14.45
N PHE A 8 -1.44 -34.88 -13.82
CA PHE A 8 -1.19 -33.73 -12.96
C PHE A 8 -1.35 -32.40 -13.70
N LEU A 9 -0.74 -32.27 -14.88
CA LEU A 9 -0.86 -31.06 -15.69
C LEU A 9 -2.30 -30.83 -16.19
N ALA A 10 -3.04 -31.90 -16.48
CA ALA A 10 -4.45 -31.80 -16.86
C ALA A 10 -5.33 -31.30 -15.69
N VAL A 11 -5.07 -31.77 -14.47
CA VAL A 11 -5.76 -31.27 -13.25
C VAL A 11 -5.45 -29.80 -13.02
N LEU A 12 -4.18 -29.40 -13.14
CA LEU A 12 -3.78 -27.99 -13.03
C LEU A 12 -4.43 -27.12 -14.11
N LEU A 13 -4.49 -27.60 -15.35
CA LEU A 13 -5.15 -26.90 -16.44
C LEU A 13 -6.64 -26.68 -16.14
N CYS A 14 -7.35 -27.74 -15.72
CA CYS A 14 -8.77 -27.64 -15.39
C CYS A 14 -9.02 -26.69 -14.21
N GLY A 15 -8.20 -26.76 -13.16
CA GLY A 15 -8.29 -25.85 -12.02
C GLY A 15 -8.02 -24.39 -12.39
N ALA A 16 -6.96 -24.14 -13.18
CA ALA A 16 -6.64 -22.79 -13.65
C ALA A 16 -7.71 -22.24 -14.61
N ALA A 17 -8.26 -23.08 -15.50
CA ALA A 17 -9.33 -22.70 -16.41
C ALA A 17 -10.61 -22.34 -15.66
N TRP A 18 -10.96 -23.12 -14.63
CA TRP A 18 -12.09 -22.82 -13.75
C TRP A 18 -11.89 -21.49 -13.01
N LEU A 19 -10.72 -21.31 -12.38
CA LEU A 19 -10.39 -20.06 -11.67
C LEU A 19 -10.37 -18.85 -12.60
N SER A 20 -9.89 -19.02 -13.84
CA SER A 20 -9.91 -17.97 -14.85
C SER A 20 -11.34 -17.63 -15.25
N PHE A 21 -12.18 -18.63 -15.50
CA PHE A 21 -13.60 -18.40 -15.80
C PHE A 21 -14.28 -17.67 -14.66
N ASP A 22 -14.12 -18.14 -13.43
CA ASP A 22 -14.72 -17.56 -12.23
C ASP A 22 -14.24 -16.13 -11.95
N ALA A 23 -12.94 -15.84 -12.13
CA ALA A 23 -12.36 -14.53 -11.91
C ALA A 23 -12.90 -13.46 -12.88
N TRP A 24 -13.24 -13.86 -14.12
CA TRP A 24 -13.74 -12.97 -15.16
C TRP A 24 -15.27 -12.92 -15.22
N TYR A 25 -15.96 -14.00 -14.91
CA TYR A 25 -17.42 -14.10 -14.99
C TYR A 25 -18.11 -13.60 -13.72
N THR A 26 -17.54 -13.85 -12.55
CA THR A 26 -18.14 -13.41 -11.28
C THR A 26 -17.81 -11.94 -11.03
N PRO A 27 -18.81 -11.05 -10.86
CA PRO A 27 -18.58 -9.65 -10.51
C PRO A 27 -17.85 -9.53 -9.18
N LEU A 28 -17.01 -8.51 -9.05
CA LEU A 28 -16.19 -8.30 -7.86
C LEU A 28 -17.08 -8.06 -6.62
N GLU A 29 -18.21 -7.39 -6.82
CA GLU A 29 -19.18 -7.02 -5.79
C GLU A 29 -19.77 -8.25 -5.11
N VAL A 30 -20.07 -9.30 -5.88
CA VAL A 30 -20.59 -10.57 -5.36
C VAL A 30 -19.56 -11.26 -4.45
N ARG A 31 -18.28 -11.17 -4.82
CA ARG A 31 -17.18 -11.75 -4.03
C ARG A 31 -16.88 -10.94 -2.78
N GLN A 32 -16.90 -9.61 -2.88
CA GLN A 32 -16.76 -8.71 -1.75
C GLN A 32 -17.89 -8.89 -0.75
N GLN A 33 -19.14 -9.06 -1.21
CA GLN A 33 -20.30 -9.32 -0.36
C GLN A 33 -20.18 -10.67 0.35
N ALA A 34 -19.81 -11.74 -0.36
CA ALA A 34 -19.59 -13.06 0.25
C ALA A 34 -18.42 -13.09 1.25
N ALA A 35 -17.40 -12.25 1.05
CA ALA A 35 -16.29 -12.08 1.99
C ALA A 35 -16.71 -11.26 3.21
N ALA A 36 -17.47 -10.19 2.99
CA ALA A 36 -18.04 -9.33 4.02
C ALA A 36 -18.97 -10.08 4.98
N GLU A 37 -19.79 -11.02 4.50
CA GLU A 37 -20.69 -11.85 5.32
C GLU A 37 -19.95 -12.72 6.35
N ARG A 38 -18.64 -12.92 6.18
CA ARG A 38 -17.80 -13.74 7.08
C ARG A 38 -17.02 -12.90 8.09
N VAL A 39 -17.06 -11.58 7.98
CA VAL A 39 -16.37 -10.67 8.90
C VAL A 39 -17.26 -10.43 10.11
N THR A 40 -16.77 -10.76 11.30
CA THR A 40 -17.46 -10.55 12.57
C THR A 40 -16.94 -9.34 13.36
N GLY A 41 -15.85 -8.72 12.88
CA GLY A 41 -15.23 -7.57 13.52
C GLY A 41 -15.80 -6.21 13.12
N GLY A 42 -15.07 -5.16 13.51
CA GLY A 42 -15.46 -3.76 13.31
C GLY A 42 -15.32 -3.26 11.86
N PRO A 43 -15.69 -2.00 11.59
CA PRO A 43 -15.69 -1.41 10.25
C PRO A 43 -14.33 -1.44 9.54
N ASP A 44 -13.22 -1.42 10.28
CA ASP A 44 -11.87 -1.50 9.72
C ASP A 44 -11.55 -2.89 9.15
N GLU A 45 -12.03 -3.96 9.80
CA GLU A 45 -11.82 -5.34 9.35
C GLU A 45 -12.65 -5.65 8.09
N PHE A 46 -13.84 -5.05 8.01
CA PHE A 46 -14.68 -5.09 6.81
C PHE A 46 -14.00 -4.40 5.62
N ALA A 47 -13.45 -3.20 5.83
CA ALA A 47 -12.74 -2.44 4.80
C ALA A 47 -11.49 -3.19 4.31
N ALA A 48 -10.70 -3.75 5.22
CA ALA A 48 -9.53 -4.57 4.90
C ALA A 48 -9.91 -5.83 4.09
N THR A 49 -10.99 -6.52 4.48
CA THR A 49 -11.47 -7.72 3.77
C THR A 49 -11.95 -7.40 2.36
N LYS A 50 -12.67 -6.29 2.18
CA LYS A 50 -13.12 -5.83 0.87
C LYS A 50 -11.94 -5.55 -0.07
N ALA A 51 -10.93 -4.84 0.43
CA ALA A 51 -9.76 -4.47 -0.35
C ALA A 51 -8.84 -5.66 -0.66
N PHE A 52 -8.65 -6.57 0.29
CA PHE A 52 -7.94 -7.82 0.04
C PHE A 52 -8.63 -8.65 -1.05
N THR A 53 -9.97 -8.72 -1.01
CA THR A 53 -10.76 -9.43 -2.02
C THR A 53 -10.59 -8.78 -3.39
N GLU A 54 -10.57 -7.45 -3.47
CA GLU A 54 -10.29 -6.70 -4.70
C GLU A 54 -8.91 -6.98 -5.27
N ALA A 55 -7.85 -6.89 -4.45
CA ALA A 55 -6.48 -7.17 -4.87
C ALA A 55 -6.31 -8.62 -5.32
N LEU A 56 -6.85 -9.58 -4.56
CA LEU A 56 -6.79 -11.00 -4.88
C LEU A 56 -7.52 -11.30 -6.20
N TRP A 57 -8.74 -10.82 -6.36
CA TRP A 57 -9.56 -11.11 -7.54
C TRP A 57 -9.03 -10.38 -8.79
N GLY A 58 -8.57 -9.15 -8.63
CA GLY A 58 -7.87 -8.40 -9.68
C GLY A 58 -6.60 -9.11 -10.15
N SER A 59 -5.82 -9.66 -9.21
CA SER A 59 -4.62 -10.44 -9.53
C SER A 59 -4.96 -11.76 -10.24
N LEU A 60 -6.00 -12.47 -9.78
CA LEU A 60 -6.44 -13.73 -10.37
C LEU A 60 -6.89 -13.57 -11.83
N ARG A 61 -7.47 -12.43 -12.21
CA ARG A 61 -7.85 -12.15 -13.60
C ARG A 61 -6.67 -12.18 -14.57
N TRP A 62 -5.46 -11.89 -14.10
CA TRP A 62 -4.25 -11.96 -14.92
C TRP A 62 -3.48 -13.25 -14.69
N ALA A 63 -3.35 -13.69 -13.44
CA ALA A 63 -2.58 -14.87 -13.08
C ALA A 63 -3.23 -16.17 -13.60
N ALA A 64 -4.56 -16.30 -13.53
CA ALA A 64 -5.24 -17.54 -13.92
C ALA A 64 -5.17 -17.81 -15.44
N PRO A 65 -5.42 -16.83 -16.35
CA PRO A 65 -5.19 -17.05 -17.78
C PRO A 65 -3.74 -17.39 -18.12
N LEU A 66 -2.76 -16.73 -17.47
CA LEU A 66 -1.35 -17.05 -17.67
C LEU A 66 -1.02 -18.48 -17.22
N ALA A 67 -1.60 -18.94 -16.11
CA ALA A 67 -1.46 -20.31 -15.64
C ALA A 67 -2.08 -21.32 -16.62
N VAL A 68 -3.23 -21.01 -17.24
CA VAL A 68 -3.84 -21.82 -18.30
C VAL A 68 -2.91 -21.94 -19.51
N ILE A 69 -2.37 -20.81 -19.99
CA ILE A 69 -1.42 -20.79 -21.11
C ILE A 69 -0.18 -21.61 -20.78
N ALA A 70 0.39 -21.43 -19.59
CA ALA A 70 1.56 -22.18 -19.13
C ALA A 70 1.28 -23.68 -19.06
N ALA A 71 0.11 -24.09 -18.53
CA ALA A 71 -0.29 -25.50 -18.45
C ALA A 71 -0.51 -26.12 -19.83
N LEU A 72 -1.13 -25.39 -20.77
CA LEU A 72 -1.30 -25.82 -22.16
C LEU A 72 0.06 -25.99 -22.86
N LEU A 73 0.96 -25.01 -22.72
CA LEU A 73 2.30 -25.08 -23.26
C LEU A 73 3.08 -26.26 -22.67
N ALA A 74 2.97 -26.51 -21.37
CA ALA A 74 3.60 -27.64 -20.70
C ALA A 74 3.05 -29.00 -21.18
N LEU A 75 1.74 -29.10 -21.42
CA LEU A 75 1.10 -30.29 -21.99
C LEU A 75 1.50 -30.52 -23.45
N PHE A 76 1.58 -29.46 -24.26
CA PHE A 76 1.98 -29.53 -25.65
C PHE A 76 3.46 -29.91 -25.80
N GLN A 77 4.31 -29.32 -24.96
CA GLN A 77 5.75 -29.59 -24.93
C GLN A 77 6.13 -30.73 -23.97
N LEU A 78 5.17 -31.58 -23.57
CA LEU A 78 5.41 -32.67 -22.61
C LEU A 78 6.54 -33.60 -23.06
N HIS A 79 6.67 -33.82 -24.37
CA HIS A 79 7.73 -34.62 -24.97
C HIS A 79 9.15 -34.04 -24.76
N ARG A 80 9.28 -32.72 -24.60
CA ARG A 80 10.54 -32.04 -24.26
C ARG A 80 10.71 -31.86 -22.75
N LEU A 81 9.59 -31.58 -22.07
CA LEU A 81 9.57 -31.27 -20.64
C LEU A 81 9.85 -32.51 -19.77
N ALA A 82 9.28 -33.66 -20.13
CA ALA A 82 9.49 -34.91 -19.39
C ALA A 82 10.96 -35.38 -19.36
N PRO A 83 11.71 -35.43 -20.48
CA PRO A 83 13.13 -35.78 -20.43
C PRO A 83 13.96 -34.70 -19.72
N PHE A 84 13.62 -33.42 -19.86
CA PHE A 84 14.26 -32.34 -19.11
C PHE A 84 14.11 -32.52 -17.59
N LEU A 85 12.87 -32.70 -17.10
CA LEU A 85 12.61 -32.94 -15.68
C LEU A 85 13.29 -34.20 -15.16
N SER A 86 13.34 -35.25 -15.99
CA SER A 86 14.07 -36.48 -15.66
C SER A 86 15.58 -36.22 -15.53
N ALA A 87 16.15 -35.44 -16.45
CA ALA A 87 17.57 -35.08 -16.44
C ALA A 87 17.92 -34.17 -15.27
N ALA A 88 17.09 -33.16 -14.99
CA ALA A 88 17.24 -32.28 -13.83
C ALA A 88 17.13 -33.06 -12.52
N GLY A 89 16.17 -33.99 -12.42
CA GLY A 89 16.02 -34.87 -11.26
C GLY A 89 17.24 -35.77 -11.05
N ARG A 90 17.78 -36.37 -12.13
CA ARG A 90 19.03 -37.15 -12.06
C ARG A 90 20.24 -36.28 -11.72
N GLY A 91 20.34 -35.08 -12.27
CA GLY A 91 21.39 -34.11 -11.98
C GLY A 91 21.37 -33.68 -10.51
N PHE A 92 20.18 -33.40 -9.96
CA PHE A 92 19.99 -33.12 -8.55
C PHE A 92 20.38 -34.32 -7.67
N GLN A 93 19.97 -35.53 -8.05
CA GLN A 93 20.36 -36.75 -7.33
C GLN A 93 21.89 -36.93 -7.34
N ALA A 94 22.54 -36.73 -8.47
CA ALA A 94 23.99 -36.81 -8.60
C ALA A 94 24.71 -35.72 -7.79
N ALA A 95 24.28 -34.47 -7.88
CA ALA A 95 24.88 -33.34 -7.17
C ALA A 95 24.74 -33.42 -5.64
N THR A 96 23.69 -34.10 -5.15
CA THR A 96 23.44 -34.28 -3.72
C THR A 96 23.99 -35.59 -3.16
N SER A 97 24.58 -36.45 -4.00
CA SER A 97 25.14 -37.73 -3.56
C SER A 97 26.53 -37.52 -2.98
N ALA A 98 26.67 -37.72 -1.67
CA ALA A 98 27.96 -37.64 -0.98
C ALA A 98 28.72 -38.98 -1.13
N SER A 99 29.53 -39.09 -2.19
CA SER A 99 30.56 -40.12 -2.45
C SER A 99 30.12 -41.56 -2.76
N GLU A 100 30.96 -42.27 -3.53
CA GLU A 100 30.76 -43.64 -4.06
C GLU A 100 30.81 -44.76 -3.00
N LYS A 101 31.18 -44.46 -1.75
CA LYS A 101 31.29 -45.47 -0.70
C LYS A 101 29.94 -45.66 0.04
N PRO A 102 29.53 -46.90 0.34
CA PRO A 102 28.22 -47.23 0.93
C PRO A 102 28.01 -46.74 2.39
N ARG A 103 28.84 -45.83 2.91
CA ARG A 103 28.82 -45.38 4.31
C ARG A 103 28.15 -44.02 4.55
N ASP A 104 27.79 -43.25 3.52
CA ASP A 104 27.21 -41.90 3.71
C ASP A 104 25.82 -41.69 3.07
N SER A 105 24.99 -42.74 3.05
CA SER A 105 23.56 -42.61 2.72
C SER A 105 22.83 -41.62 3.65
N ARG A 106 23.24 -41.55 4.93
CA ARG A 106 22.69 -40.61 5.91
C ARG A 106 22.99 -39.15 5.58
N GLN A 107 24.22 -38.83 5.18
CA GLN A 107 24.60 -37.46 4.79
C GLN A 107 23.87 -37.01 3.53
N THR A 108 23.72 -37.91 2.54
CA THR A 108 22.94 -37.64 1.32
C THR A 108 21.48 -37.31 1.65
N TRP A 109 20.84 -38.06 2.56
CA TRP A 109 19.47 -37.78 3.01
C TRP A 109 19.37 -36.48 3.81
N LEU A 110 20.36 -36.16 4.65
CA LEU A 110 20.40 -34.89 5.38
C LEU A 110 20.49 -33.68 4.44
N ILE A 111 21.36 -33.74 3.43
CA ILE A 111 21.50 -32.66 2.42
C ILE A 111 20.20 -32.49 1.64
N ARG A 112 19.60 -33.58 1.16
CA ARG A 112 18.32 -33.52 0.43
C ARG A 112 17.18 -32.99 1.31
N GLY A 113 17.11 -33.43 2.57
CA GLY A 113 16.15 -32.94 3.55
C GLY A 113 16.32 -31.44 3.82
N PHE A 114 17.56 -30.97 3.95
CA PHE A 114 17.87 -29.55 4.13
C PHE A 114 17.44 -28.72 2.92
N VAL A 115 17.75 -29.15 1.69
CA VAL A 115 17.31 -28.46 0.47
C VAL A 115 15.79 -28.44 0.36
N ALA A 116 15.12 -29.55 0.68
CA ALA A 116 13.66 -29.61 0.67
C ALA A 116 13.05 -28.64 1.70
N ALA A 117 13.56 -28.63 2.93
CA ALA A 117 13.12 -27.70 3.96
C ALA A 117 13.38 -26.24 3.56
N TRP A 118 14.54 -25.94 2.98
CA TRP A 118 14.87 -24.61 2.50
C TRP A 118 13.92 -24.15 1.39
N LEU A 119 13.58 -25.02 0.44
CA LEU A 119 12.59 -24.72 -0.59
C LEU A 119 11.20 -24.48 -0.02
N ILE A 120 10.77 -25.27 0.97
CA ILE A 120 9.48 -25.09 1.65
C ILE A 120 9.43 -23.71 2.34
N ILE A 121 10.48 -23.35 3.08
CA ILE A 121 10.57 -22.04 3.74
C ILE A 121 10.56 -20.92 2.71
N ALA A 122 11.36 -21.04 1.64
CA ALA A 122 11.41 -20.03 0.58
C ALA A 122 10.04 -19.83 -0.09
N MET A 123 9.30 -20.91 -0.37
CA MET A 123 7.95 -20.82 -0.91
C MET A 123 6.96 -20.20 0.08
N SER A 124 7.07 -20.52 1.37
CA SER A 124 6.23 -19.91 2.41
C SER A 124 6.46 -18.41 2.50
N GLN A 125 7.73 -17.97 2.57
CA GLN A 125 8.07 -16.55 2.64
C GLN A 125 7.70 -15.81 1.36
N PHE A 126 7.84 -16.44 0.20
CA PHE A 126 7.36 -15.87 -1.06
C PHE A 126 5.84 -15.71 -1.06
N GLY A 127 5.09 -16.70 -0.58
CA GLY A 127 3.64 -16.63 -0.43
C GLY A 127 3.21 -15.52 0.53
N GLU A 128 3.84 -15.43 1.70
CA GLU A 128 3.62 -14.35 2.67
C GLU A 128 3.95 -12.98 2.07
N SER A 129 5.04 -12.86 1.31
CA SER A 129 5.43 -11.61 0.65
C SER A 129 4.40 -11.19 -0.40
N ILE A 130 3.83 -12.13 -1.16
CA ILE A 130 2.74 -11.85 -2.11
C ILE A 130 1.48 -11.40 -1.35
N VAL A 131 1.09 -12.12 -0.31
CA VAL A 131 -0.10 -11.78 0.49
C VAL A 131 0.07 -10.40 1.13
N GLN A 132 1.25 -10.12 1.68
CA GLN A 132 1.56 -8.81 2.23
C GLN A 132 1.51 -7.75 1.14
N ARG A 133 2.09 -8.00 -0.04
CA ARG A 133 2.01 -7.07 -1.17
C ARG A 133 0.59 -6.85 -1.68
N MET A 134 -0.29 -7.86 -1.59
CA MET A 134 -1.71 -7.73 -1.91
C MET A 134 -2.47 -6.93 -0.85
N ARG A 135 -2.11 -7.04 0.43
CA ARG A 135 -2.66 -6.19 1.51
C ARG A 135 -2.18 -4.75 1.36
N ASP A 136 -0.89 -4.57 1.11
CA ASP A 136 -0.25 -3.27 0.88
C ASP A 136 -0.69 -2.64 -0.45
N TRP A 137 -1.38 -3.37 -1.34
CA TRP A 137 -1.86 -2.86 -2.63
C TRP A 137 -2.77 -1.62 -2.45
N GLN A 138 -3.49 -1.50 -1.33
CA GLN A 138 -4.21 -0.26 -0.99
C GLN A 138 -3.27 0.95 -0.87
N SER A 139 -2.08 0.76 -0.31
CA SER A 139 -1.07 1.80 -0.12
C SER A 139 -0.31 2.14 -1.41
N TYR A 140 -0.29 1.22 -2.40
CA TYR A 140 0.44 1.38 -3.67
C TYR A 140 -0.47 1.56 -4.89
N GLY A 141 -1.77 1.81 -4.70
CA GLY A 141 -2.70 1.99 -5.81
C GLY A 141 -2.18 3.07 -6.77
N LEU A 142 -1.96 2.71 -8.03
CA LEU A 142 -1.78 3.65 -9.13
C LEU A 142 -3.09 4.43 -9.30
N HIS A 143 -3.28 5.46 -8.48
CA HIS A 143 -4.38 6.40 -8.62
C HIS A 143 -4.05 7.34 -9.78
N SER A 144 -4.44 6.95 -11.00
CA SER A 144 -4.38 7.82 -12.17
C SER A 144 -5.47 8.89 -12.07
N GLY A 145 -5.17 10.02 -11.45
CA GLY A 145 -5.93 11.27 -11.56
C GLY A 145 -7.30 11.33 -10.86
N GLN A 146 -7.59 12.50 -10.27
CA GLN A 146 -8.88 13.08 -9.82
C GLN A 146 -9.93 12.21 -9.09
N THR A 147 -9.68 10.93 -8.86
CA THR A 147 -10.57 10.03 -8.12
C THR A 147 -10.00 9.82 -6.73
N SER A 148 -10.52 10.62 -5.79
CA SER A 148 -10.25 10.53 -4.36
C SER A 148 -10.58 9.12 -3.84
N LEU A 149 -9.77 8.61 -2.91
CA LEU A 149 -10.12 7.45 -2.09
C LEU A 149 -11.54 7.66 -1.50
N PRO A 150 -12.43 6.63 -1.51
CA PRO A 150 -13.73 6.73 -0.86
C PRO A 150 -13.52 6.99 0.64
N ASN A 151 -14.21 8.01 1.18
CA ASN A 151 -14.13 8.55 2.57
C ASN A 151 -13.32 9.83 2.79
N LEU A 152 -12.97 10.56 1.72
CA LEU A 152 -12.42 11.91 1.88
C LEU A 152 -13.51 12.90 2.32
N SER A 153 -13.28 13.66 3.40
CA SER A 153 -14.16 14.80 3.70
C SER A 153 -14.00 15.88 2.63
N ASP A 154 -15.10 16.51 2.22
CA ASP A 154 -15.08 17.62 1.25
C ASP A 154 -14.09 18.72 1.66
N THR A 155 -13.96 18.92 2.98
CA THR A 155 -13.04 19.86 3.60
C THR A 155 -11.57 19.51 3.35
N ASN A 156 -11.18 18.26 3.58
CA ASN A 156 -9.83 17.79 3.31
C ASN A 156 -9.49 17.91 1.80
N TYR A 157 -10.47 17.64 0.93
CA TYR A 157 -10.30 17.77 -0.51
C TYR A 157 -10.01 19.21 -0.93
N LEU A 158 -10.70 20.18 -0.34
CA LEU A 158 -10.47 21.61 -0.59
C LEU A 158 -9.07 22.04 -0.15
N VAL A 159 -8.60 21.55 1.00
CA VAL A 159 -7.25 21.86 1.49
C VAL A 159 -6.18 21.27 0.57
N ILE A 160 -6.36 20.03 0.10
CA ILE A 160 -5.43 19.42 -0.87
C ILE A 160 -5.33 20.27 -2.14
N ARG A 161 -6.47 20.65 -2.73
CA ARG A 161 -6.50 21.47 -3.94
C ARG A 161 -5.86 22.84 -3.73
N TYR A 162 -6.10 23.46 -2.59
CA TYR A 162 -5.46 24.73 -2.25
C TYR A 162 -3.94 24.58 -2.17
N LEU A 163 -3.44 23.54 -1.50
CA LEU A 163 -2.00 23.31 -1.38
C LEU A 163 -1.37 22.96 -2.73
N GLU A 164 -2.06 22.24 -3.60
CA GLU A 164 -1.62 21.97 -4.97
C GLU A 164 -1.47 23.24 -5.82
N GLU A 165 -2.37 24.21 -5.62
CA GLU A 165 -2.36 25.49 -6.34
C GLU A 165 -1.36 26.50 -5.73
N ALA A 166 -1.26 26.53 -4.39
CA ALA A 166 -0.48 27.52 -3.65
C ALA A 166 1.01 27.17 -3.51
N THR A 167 1.41 25.92 -3.75
CA THR A 167 2.80 25.47 -3.56
C THR A 167 3.34 24.71 -4.79
N PRO A 168 4.65 24.83 -5.09
CA PRO A 168 5.25 24.05 -6.17
C PRO A 168 5.30 22.54 -5.85
N PRO A 169 5.39 21.65 -6.86
CA PRO A 169 5.37 20.20 -6.66
C PRO A 169 6.50 19.63 -5.81
N ASP A 170 7.65 20.32 -5.73
CA ASP A 170 8.84 19.93 -4.98
C ASP A 170 8.95 20.62 -3.60
N ALA A 171 7.91 21.35 -3.18
CA ALA A 171 7.89 22.09 -1.92
C ALA A 171 8.09 21.18 -0.69
N LYS A 172 8.88 21.69 0.26
CA LYS A 172 9.04 21.19 1.63
C LYS A 172 8.05 21.89 2.56
N ILE A 173 7.01 21.18 2.98
CA ILE A 173 5.94 21.74 3.82
C ILE A 173 6.04 21.15 5.24
N LEU A 174 6.32 22.00 6.22
CA LEU A 174 6.23 21.66 7.64
C LEU A 174 4.76 21.72 8.06
N VAL A 175 4.16 20.56 8.35
CA VAL A 175 2.77 20.46 8.82
C VAL A 175 2.78 20.44 10.35
N LEU A 176 2.03 21.33 11.00
CA LEU A 176 2.03 21.48 12.46
C LEU A 176 0.94 20.68 13.19
N SER A 177 0.22 19.84 12.44
CA SER A 177 -0.83 18.97 12.96
C SER A 177 -0.50 17.53 12.62
N ASP A 178 -0.16 16.73 13.64
CA ASP A 178 0.22 15.31 13.48
C ASP A 178 -0.91 14.50 12.83
N GLN A 179 -2.16 14.80 13.20
CA GLN A 179 -3.34 14.16 12.61
C GLN A 179 -3.46 14.41 11.10
N LYS A 180 -3.04 15.60 10.64
CA LYS A 180 -3.19 16.01 9.24
C LYS A 180 -1.97 15.69 8.39
N LEU A 181 -0.79 15.54 8.98
CA LEU A 181 0.43 15.14 8.28
C LEU A 181 0.23 13.85 7.49
N PHE A 182 -0.19 12.76 8.16
CA PHE A 182 -0.35 11.45 7.54
C PHE A 182 -1.35 11.44 6.40
N PHE A 183 -2.41 12.22 6.58
CA PHE A 183 -3.43 12.37 5.59
C PHE A 183 -2.85 13.11 4.36
N LEU A 184 -2.27 14.29 4.56
CA LEU A 184 -1.77 15.12 3.45
C LEU A 184 -0.57 14.51 2.72
N SER A 185 0.31 13.78 3.41
CA SER A 185 1.51 13.18 2.81
C SER A 185 1.17 12.17 1.72
N TYR A 186 0.02 11.50 1.84
CA TYR A 186 -0.48 10.58 0.83
C TYR A 186 -0.98 11.30 -0.44
N TYR A 187 -1.67 12.44 -0.28
CA TYR A 187 -2.34 13.11 -1.41
C TYR A 187 -1.49 14.18 -2.10
N LEU A 188 -0.47 14.73 -1.43
CA LEU A 188 0.31 15.85 -1.96
C LEU A 188 1.63 15.45 -2.62
N LEU A 189 1.86 14.15 -2.87
CA LEU A 189 3.00 13.68 -3.65
C LEU A 189 3.07 14.44 -4.99
N PRO A 190 4.26 14.93 -5.41
CA PRO A 190 5.59 14.60 -4.91
C PRO A 190 6.15 15.54 -3.82
N ARG A 191 5.33 16.40 -3.20
CA ARG A 191 5.78 17.35 -2.15
C ARG A 191 6.28 16.59 -0.93
N ARG A 192 7.25 17.18 -0.22
CA ARG A 192 7.81 16.59 1.02
C ARG A 192 7.13 17.21 2.23
N LEU A 193 6.39 16.39 2.97
CA LEU A 193 5.68 16.83 4.18
C LEU A 193 6.34 16.21 5.41
N TYR A 194 6.56 17.00 6.45
CA TYR A 194 7.16 16.53 7.71
C TYR A 194 6.56 17.27 8.91
N HIS A 195 6.72 16.68 10.10
CA HIS A 195 6.15 17.17 11.36
C HIS A 195 7.21 17.16 12.47
N PRO A 196 7.18 18.10 13.44
CA PRO A 196 8.22 18.22 14.47
C PRO A 196 8.48 16.97 15.31
N MET A 197 7.43 16.21 15.63
CA MET A 197 7.56 14.97 16.41
C MET A 197 7.99 13.75 15.60
N HIS A 198 7.99 13.85 14.26
CA HIS A 198 8.26 12.74 13.37
C HIS A 198 9.04 13.21 12.12
N PRO A 199 10.35 13.50 12.26
CA PRO A 199 11.18 13.96 11.14
C PRO A 199 11.33 12.91 10.02
N ASP A 200 11.19 11.62 10.37
CA ASP A 200 11.33 10.49 9.43
C ASP A 200 10.00 9.96 8.87
N SER A 201 8.84 10.54 9.23
CA SER A 201 7.53 9.91 8.99
C SER A 201 6.89 10.22 7.64
N GLU A 202 7.68 10.19 6.58
CA GLU A 202 7.16 10.27 5.22
C GLU A 202 6.09 9.16 4.99
N PHE A 203 6.12 8.04 5.77
CA PHE A 203 5.22 6.88 5.59
C PHE A 203 4.80 6.09 6.86
N VAL A 204 4.64 6.71 8.05
CA VAL A 204 4.22 5.94 9.24
C VAL A 204 2.70 5.83 9.32
N ILE A 205 2.14 4.68 8.94
CA ILE A 205 0.70 4.38 9.08
C ILE A 205 0.34 4.31 10.59
N PRO A 206 -0.67 5.03 11.08
CA PRO A 206 -1.07 4.96 12.49
C PRO A 206 -1.55 3.54 12.86
N LEU A 207 -1.00 2.98 13.94
CA LEU A 207 -1.42 1.70 14.49
C LEU A 207 -2.78 1.86 15.19
N ALA A 208 -3.77 1.02 14.83
CA ALA A 208 -5.16 1.09 15.30
C ALA A 208 -5.37 1.02 16.83
N GLN A 209 -4.34 0.68 17.62
CA GLN A 209 -4.46 0.43 19.07
C GLN A 209 -3.57 1.33 19.94
N GLY A 210 -2.93 2.36 19.36
CA GLY A 210 -2.18 3.34 20.14
C GLY A 210 -3.06 4.49 20.60
N LYS A 211 -3.23 4.70 21.92
CA LYS A 211 -3.61 6.02 22.46
C LYS A 211 -2.44 6.99 22.26
N ARG A 212 -2.16 7.40 21.02
CA ARG A 212 -1.27 8.53 20.77
C ARG A 212 -2.03 9.80 21.12
N GLN A 213 -1.46 10.61 22.02
CA GLN A 213 -1.82 12.02 22.11
C GLN A 213 -1.29 12.67 20.83
N LEU A 214 -2.15 12.81 19.82
CA LEU A 214 -1.83 13.57 18.62
C LEU A 214 -1.59 15.01 19.05
N ALA A 215 -0.38 15.52 18.82
CA ALA A 215 -0.03 16.88 19.15
C ALA A 215 -0.41 17.80 17.99
N ALA A 216 -1.06 18.92 18.32
CA ALA A 216 -1.35 20.02 17.41
C ALA A 216 -0.56 21.22 17.92
N TYR A 217 0.41 21.68 17.15
CA TYR A 217 1.25 22.82 17.47
C TYR A 217 0.81 24.03 16.65
N THR A 218 0.78 25.21 17.26
CA THR A 218 0.80 26.46 16.49
C THR A 218 2.24 26.85 16.20
N ARG A 219 2.48 27.74 15.22
CA ARG A 219 3.85 28.23 14.98
C ARG A 219 4.49 28.84 16.23
N ALA A 220 3.70 29.47 17.10
CA ALA A 220 4.18 30.09 18.32
C ALA A 220 4.69 29.08 19.37
N ASP A 221 4.26 27.82 19.26
CA ASP A 221 4.68 26.74 20.16
C ASP A 221 6.03 26.13 19.74
N LEU A 222 6.53 26.46 18.53
CA LEU A 222 7.81 25.97 18.05
C LEU A 222 8.98 26.83 18.55
N PRO A 223 10.09 26.20 18.99
CA PRO A 223 11.33 26.94 19.26
C PRO A 223 11.79 27.68 17.99
N PRO A 224 12.23 28.95 18.08
CA PRO A 224 12.66 29.73 16.91
C PRO A 224 13.76 29.04 16.08
N GLN A 225 14.72 28.42 16.76
CA GLN A 225 15.86 27.70 16.17
C GLN A 225 15.43 26.50 15.32
N TYR A 226 14.23 25.96 15.55
CA TYR A 226 13.76 24.75 14.91
C TYR A 226 13.39 24.96 13.43
N LEU A 227 12.86 26.14 13.09
CA LEU A 227 12.58 26.48 11.69
C LEU A 227 13.88 26.72 10.91
N ASP A 228 14.89 27.30 11.58
CA ASP A 228 16.20 27.59 10.99
C ASP A 228 16.98 26.29 10.68
N GLU A 229 16.82 25.26 11.51
CA GLU A 229 17.41 23.93 11.30
C GLU A 229 16.73 23.15 10.17
N LEU A 230 15.39 23.15 10.12
CA LEU A 230 14.62 22.35 9.15
C LEU A 230 14.57 22.97 7.76
N GLN A 231 14.62 24.30 7.67
CA GLN A 231 14.50 25.07 6.43
C GLN A 231 13.30 24.64 5.55
N PRO A 232 12.06 24.74 6.07
CA PRO A 232 10.86 24.53 5.25
C PRO A 232 10.71 25.60 4.18
N ASP A 233 10.12 25.24 3.03
CA ASP A 233 9.66 26.24 2.06
C ASP A 233 8.33 26.84 2.53
N TYR A 234 7.50 26.05 3.22
CA TYR A 234 6.22 26.46 3.77
C TYR A 234 5.94 25.85 5.14
N VAL A 235 5.21 26.59 5.97
CA VAL A 235 4.67 26.11 7.24
C VAL A 235 3.14 26.10 7.14
N LEU A 236 2.54 24.94 7.43
CA LEU A 236 1.10 24.71 7.35
C LEU A 236 0.50 24.45 8.74
N GLU A 237 -0.39 25.34 9.17
CA GLU A 237 -1.31 25.13 10.28
C GLU A 237 -2.66 24.69 9.73
N TYR A 238 -3.00 23.42 9.90
CA TYR A 238 -4.29 22.88 9.47
C TYR A 238 -5.00 22.16 10.62
N PHE A 239 -6.11 22.77 11.09
CA PHE A 239 -6.93 22.26 12.17
C PHE A 239 -8.40 22.16 11.76
N GLU A 240 -9.08 21.14 12.27
CA GLU A 240 -10.52 20.92 12.07
C GLU A 240 -11.21 20.64 13.41
N GLY A 241 -12.47 21.07 13.51
CA GLY A 241 -13.32 20.82 14.67
C GLY A 241 -13.25 21.92 15.72
N ASP A 242 -14.36 22.12 16.42
CA ASP A 242 -14.59 23.27 17.30
C ASP A 242 -13.61 23.31 18.50
N ALA A 243 -12.98 22.19 18.85
CA ALA A 243 -12.01 22.10 19.94
C ALA A 243 -10.60 22.59 19.59
N PHE A 244 -10.26 22.68 18.28
CA PHE A 244 -8.90 22.97 17.81
C PHE A 244 -8.81 24.21 16.93
N VAL A 245 -9.95 24.71 16.44
CA VAL A 245 -10.02 25.89 15.58
C VAL A 245 -10.12 27.14 16.45
N ASP A 246 -9.17 28.05 16.29
CA ASP A 246 -9.24 29.38 16.90
C ASP A 246 -10.06 30.33 15.99
N PRO A 247 -11.26 30.78 16.41
CA PRO A 247 -12.11 31.63 15.59
C PRO A 247 -11.45 32.95 15.16
N ALA A 248 -10.49 33.46 15.93
CA ALA A 248 -9.78 34.70 15.61
C ALA A 248 -8.80 34.51 14.44
N ARG A 249 -8.27 33.29 14.27
CA ARG A 249 -7.21 32.96 13.30
C ARG A 249 -7.70 32.35 12.00
N VAL A 250 -8.98 31.96 11.93
CA VAL A 250 -9.62 31.44 10.70
C VAL A 250 -9.46 32.41 9.51
N ARG A 251 -9.30 33.71 9.77
CA ARG A 251 -9.18 34.75 8.74
C ARG A 251 -7.74 35.19 8.45
N GLU A 252 -6.76 34.48 9.00
CA GLU A 252 -5.37 34.91 8.98
C GLU A 252 -4.68 34.70 7.62
N ASP A 253 -5.12 33.72 6.82
CA ASP A 253 -4.57 33.42 5.49
C ASP A 253 -5.48 34.00 4.38
N PRO A 254 -5.11 35.13 3.75
CA PRO A 254 -5.94 35.76 2.72
C PRO A 254 -5.96 34.99 1.40
N GLU A 255 -4.92 34.23 1.06
CA GLU A 255 -4.89 33.42 -0.16
C GLU A 255 -5.81 32.20 -0.01
N TRP A 256 -5.83 31.60 1.17
CA TRP A 256 -6.82 30.57 1.53
C TRP A 256 -8.26 31.11 1.42
N LEU A 257 -8.54 32.28 1.99
CA LEU A 257 -9.87 32.89 1.90
C LEU A 257 -10.27 33.23 0.46
N LYS A 258 -9.32 33.65 -0.37
CA LYS A 258 -9.53 33.94 -1.79
C LYS A 258 -9.79 32.68 -2.59
N PHE A 259 -9.04 31.60 -2.34
CA PHE A 259 -9.30 30.27 -2.90
C PHE A 259 -10.71 29.78 -2.54
N LEU A 260 -11.09 29.92 -1.27
CA LEU A 260 -12.45 29.64 -0.80
C LEU A 260 -13.51 30.56 -1.44
N GLY A 261 -13.18 31.79 -1.79
CA GLY A 261 -14.10 32.71 -2.48
C GLY A 261 -14.36 32.35 -3.94
N GLN A 262 -13.42 31.64 -4.58
CA GLN A 262 -13.53 31.16 -5.96
C GLN A 262 -14.37 29.88 -6.07
N GLY A 263 -14.43 29.07 -5.01
CA GLY A 263 -15.32 27.91 -4.90
C GLY A 263 -16.50 28.20 -3.96
N GLN A 264 -17.73 28.27 -4.47
CA GLN A 264 -18.92 28.57 -3.65
C GLN A 264 -19.02 27.70 -2.38
N ILE A 265 -18.62 28.22 -1.21
CA ILE A 265 -18.92 27.61 0.09
C ILE A 265 -19.85 28.55 0.86
N THR A 266 -21.11 28.12 0.98
CA THR A 266 -22.23 28.83 1.60
C THR A 266 -22.46 28.45 3.07
N THR A 267 -21.53 27.76 3.73
CA THR A 267 -21.73 27.33 5.11
C THR A 267 -21.29 28.41 6.12
N LYS A 268 -22.24 28.79 6.97
CA LYS A 268 -22.04 29.68 8.13
C LYS A 268 -20.87 29.15 8.99
N ARG A 269 -19.74 29.85 8.91
CA ARG A 269 -18.45 29.63 9.62
C ARG A 269 -17.69 28.37 9.17
N PRO A 270 -16.48 28.52 8.59
CA PRO A 270 -15.59 27.39 8.39
C PRO A 270 -15.23 26.81 9.76
N LYS A 271 -15.56 25.54 10.02
CA LYS A 271 -15.05 24.78 11.19
C LYS A 271 -13.61 24.30 10.98
N ILE A 272 -12.84 25.11 10.25
CA ILE A 272 -11.50 24.82 9.80
C ILE A 272 -10.64 26.07 9.88
N GLN A 273 -9.39 25.84 10.24
CA GLN A 273 -8.32 26.82 10.19
C GLN A 273 -7.25 26.26 9.28
N VAL A 274 -6.96 27.00 8.21
CA VAL A 274 -5.87 26.70 7.27
C VAL A 274 -5.04 27.96 7.17
N ILE A 275 -3.77 27.87 7.55
CA ILE A 275 -2.82 28.96 7.44
C ILE A 275 -1.55 28.39 6.83
N LEU A 276 -1.29 28.77 5.59
CA LEU A 276 -0.07 28.44 4.87
C LEU A 276 0.83 29.67 4.85
N ARG A 277 2.07 29.56 5.32
CA ARG A 277 3.04 30.66 5.27
C ARG A 277 4.33 30.24 4.57
N PRO A 278 4.87 31.04 3.65
CA PRO A 278 6.21 30.80 3.12
C PRO A 278 7.27 31.01 4.21
N TYR A 279 8.33 30.23 4.15
CA TYR A 279 9.51 30.37 4.98
C TYR A 279 10.79 30.41 4.10
N PRO A 280 11.75 31.32 4.38
CA PRO A 280 11.66 32.39 5.36
C PRO A 280 10.62 33.43 4.95
N THR A 281 9.90 33.97 5.92
CA THR A 281 8.91 35.04 5.67
C THR A 281 9.69 36.31 5.34
N GLU A 282 9.42 36.94 4.19
CA GLU A 282 10.09 38.19 3.79
C GLU A 282 10.12 39.18 4.97
N GLY A 283 11.31 39.51 5.47
CA GLY A 283 11.50 40.42 6.60
C GLY A 283 11.82 39.81 7.96
N THR A 284 12.14 38.52 8.04
CA THR A 284 12.81 37.94 9.22
C THR A 284 14.32 37.86 8.93
N PRO A 285 15.20 38.49 9.74
CA PRO A 285 16.65 38.47 9.53
C PRO A 285 17.26 37.07 9.63
#